data_AF-A0A939B2Z9-F1
#
_entry.id   AF-A0A939B2Z9-F1
#
_cell.length_a   1.000
_cell.length_b   1.000
_cell.length_c   1.000
_cell.angle_alpha   90.00
_cell.angle_beta   90.00
_cell.angle_gamma   90.00
#
_symmetry.space_group_name_H-M   'P 1'
#
loop_
_entity.id
_entity.type
_entity.pdbx_description
1 polymer ?
#
loop_
_entity_poly.entity_id
_entity_poly.type
_entity_poly.pdbx_seq_one_letter_code
_entity_poly.pdbx_strand_id
1 'polypeptide(L)'
;MSAARPHCCPAIGSAAARVYRRRRPERTALYRLVQQHLETWLARARERDPDAAPIPHHIERELRGFLECGILACGFARARCGTCGHDFLVAFSCKGRGLCPSCTTRRMAETAAHLVEHVFPQVPVRQWVITFPRRLRYFLHRDPVLLGRVRRCVLRAIESALRRRCPGAPRGARCGAVTFVQRSGSALNPYTHLHCCLTDGMFSVDAAGPLRFHPTADVTEALVSAVQRRIRSRVLRLAVRHGALTPEVAADLARWGHGGGFSLHAAVHIAAADRAGLERLLRYCARPAFASERLCWDGAGQPVRYHLTRPLPSGQTELTLTPLELLDRLAALIPPPRRHRHHYAGVFAPHAALRARVTTCAGQPVTATAPVTVPAPDPALPAATRRRASIRALLAHLGEHTTAPPLAPRARDPPELAADGIDTAASLRRYGVLPLCATTPAKLMFGCRGPLRRGRHPVLCRSRPRSRSIPSPGSPHTGPGRLRCATNTSGLAPSP
;
A
#
# COMPACT_ATOMS: atom_id res chain seq x y z
N MET A 1 -42.55 46.99 4.64
CA MET A 1 -42.94 45.70 5.25
C MET A 1 -42.30 44.58 4.43
N SER A 2 -41.22 43.99 4.96
CA SER A 2 -40.42 42.97 4.30
C SER A 2 -41.07 41.60 4.53
N ALA A 3 -41.64 41.01 3.48
CA ALA A 3 -42.29 39.70 3.57
C ALA A 3 -41.22 38.60 3.65
N ALA A 4 -41.08 38.01 4.83
CA ALA A 4 -40.30 36.81 5.08
C ALA A 4 -40.77 35.67 4.16
N ARG A 5 -39.85 35.08 3.40
CA ARG A 5 -40.12 33.87 2.61
C ARG A 5 -40.31 32.67 3.54
N PRO A 6 -41.34 31.84 3.34
CA PRO A 6 -41.65 30.75 4.25
C PRO A 6 -40.56 29.66 4.16
N HIS A 7 -39.93 29.37 5.29
CA HIS A 7 -39.12 28.18 5.50
C HIS A 7 -40.04 26.95 5.45
N CYS A 8 -39.99 26.19 4.35
CA CYS A 8 -40.82 25.01 4.15
C CYS A 8 -40.01 23.79 3.70
N CYS A 9 -39.01 23.44 4.50
CA CYS A 9 -38.66 22.04 4.70
C CYS A 9 -38.76 21.83 6.20
N PRO A 10 -39.46 20.81 6.73
CA PRO A 10 -39.42 20.55 8.15
C PRO A 10 -37.94 20.45 8.51
N ALA A 11 -37.51 21.30 9.44
CA ALA A 11 -36.22 21.17 10.07
C ALA A 11 -36.10 19.70 10.47
N ILE A 12 -35.15 18.99 9.87
CA ILE A 12 -34.66 17.74 10.44
C ILE A 12 -34.33 18.11 11.88
N GLY A 13 -35.15 17.62 12.81
CA GLY A 13 -35.07 17.98 14.22
C GLY A 13 -33.63 17.89 14.72
N SER A 14 -33.16 18.98 15.32
CA SER A 14 -32.04 19.11 16.25
C SER A 14 -30.84 18.15 16.11
N ALA A 15 -30.33 17.95 14.90
CA ALA A 15 -28.93 17.64 14.67
C ALA A 15 -28.53 18.38 13.41
N ALA A 16 -27.75 19.47 13.54
CA ALA A 16 -27.32 20.33 12.44
C ALA A 16 -27.07 19.50 11.16
N ALA A 17 -28.03 19.53 10.23
CA ALA A 17 -27.96 18.74 9.02
C ALA A 17 -26.65 19.12 8.33
N ARG A 18 -25.69 18.19 8.29
CA ARG A 18 -24.36 18.45 7.75
C ARG A 18 -24.52 18.78 6.27
N VAL A 19 -24.58 20.07 5.95
CA VAL A 19 -24.51 20.58 4.59
C VAL A 19 -23.26 19.99 3.96
N TYR A 20 -23.41 19.32 2.82
CA TYR A 20 -22.28 18.75 2.10
C TYR A 20 -21.24 19.84 1.81
N ARG A 21 -20.09 19.77 2.48
CA ARG A 21 -18.94 20.62 2.16
C ARG A 21 -18.03 19.87 1.21
N ARG A 22 -17.94 20.39 -0.02
CA ARG A 22 -16.99 19.88 -1.01
C ARG A 22 -15.57 19.95 -0.45
N ARG A 23 -14.78 18.91 -0.71
CA ARG A 23 -13.35 18.91 -0.40
C ARG A 23 -12.60 19.81 -1.40
N ARG A 24 -11.59 20.54 -0.92
CA ARG A 24 -10.67 21.35 -1.72
C ARG A 24 -9.28 20.70 -1.72
N PRO A 25 -9.09 19.57 -2.44
CA PRO A 25 -7.85 18.80 -2.41
C PRO A 25 -6.62 19.63 -2.78
N GLU A 26 -6.78 20.63 -3.65
CA GLU A 26 -5.74 21.58 -4.06
C GLU A 26 -5.10 22.37 -2.92
N ARG A 27 -5.79 22.45 -1.76
CA ARG A 27 -5.27 23.11 -0.55
C ARG A 27 -4.48 22.17 0.36
N THR A 28 -4.51 20.86 0.11
CA THR A 28 -3.85 19.88 0.97
C THR A 28 -2.34 19.83 0.71
N ALA A 29 -1.55 19.56 1.75
CA ALA A 29 -0.09 19.44 1.66
C ALA A 29 0.33 18.38 0.63
N LEU A 30 -0.30 17.19 0.67
CA LEU A 30 0.01 16.11 -0.27
C LEU A 30 -0.29 16.49 -1.73
N TYR A 31 -1.42 17.16 -2.00
CA TYR A 31 -1.74 17.58 -3.37
C TYR A 31 -0.69 18.54 -3.91
N ARG A 32 -0.41 19.63 -3.16
CA ARG A 32 0.56 20.65 -3.56
C ARG A 32 1.94 20.05 -3.79
N LEU A 33 2.35 19.12 -2.93
CA LEU A 33 3.63 18.41 -3.05
C LEU A 33 3.69 17.58 -4.33
N VAL A 34 2.68 16.74 -4.58
CA VAL A 34 2.65 15.92 -5.81
C VAL A 34 2.59 16.83 -7.03
N GLN A 35 1.76 17.88 -7.01
CA GLN A 35 1.64 18.83 -8.10
C GLN A 35 2.97 19.50 -8.44
N GLN A 36 3.73 19.91 -7.43
CA GLN A 36 4.99 20.62 -7.60
C GLN A 36 6.14 19.71 -8.01
N HIS A 37 6.19 18.48 -7.49
CA HIS A 37 7.39 17.62 -7.60
C HIS A 37 7.23 16.42 -8.52
N LEU A 38 6.03 16.11 -9.03
CA LEU A 38 5.80 14.91 -9.85
C LEU A 38 6.67 14.87 -11.11
N GLU A 39 6.73 15.97 -11.87
CA GLU A 39 7.50 15.98 -13.13
C GLU A 39 9.01 15.85 -12.87
N THR A 40 9.55 16.54 -11.86
CA THR A 40 10.94 16.37 -11.42
C THR A 40 11.24 14.94 -10.97
N TRP A 41 10.32 14.32 -10.23
CA TRP A 41 10.47 12.94 -9.77
C TRP A 41 10.48 11.96 -10.94
N LEU A 42 9.60 12.14 -11.93
CA LEU A 42 9.55 11.32 -13.14
C LEU A 42 10.81 11.47 -14.00
N ALA A 43 11.34 12.68 -14.13
CA ALA A 43 12.59 12.94 -14.87
C ALA A 43 13.79 12.25 -14.21
N ARG A 44 13.99 12.46 -12.89
CA ARG A 44 15.10 11.85 -12.15
C ARG A 44 15.08 10.33 -12.15
N ALA A 45 13.89 9.73 -12.15
CA ALA A 45 13.78 8.28 -12.20
C ALA A 45 14.18 7.68 -13.57
N ARG A 46 14.15 8.49 -14.65
CA ARG A 46 14.67 8.10 -15.97
C ARG A 46 16.19 8.26 -16.06
N GLU A 47 16.75 9.21 -15.31
CA GLU A 47 18.18 9.54 -15.32
C GLU A 47 19.04 8.69 -14.38
N ARG A 48 18.49 8.25 -13.23
CA ARG A 48 19.27 7.63 -12.13
C ARG A 48 20.05 6.37 -12.50
N ASP A 49 19.58 5.60 -13.48
CA ASP A 49 20.22 4.38 -13.96
C ASP A 49 19.57 3.97 -15.32
N PRO A 50 20.30 4.04 -16.45
CA PRO A 50 19.79 3.64 -17.77
C PRO A 50 19.34 2.16 -17.83
N ASP A 51 19.92 1.32 -16.97
CA ASP A 51 19.62 -0.11 -16.88
C ASP A 51 18.52 -0.42 -15.83
N ALA A 52 18.12 0.57 -15.02
CA ALA A 52 17.02 0.40 -14.08
C ALA A 52 15.68 0.36 -14.80
N ALA A 53 14.79 -0.52 -14.32
CA ALA A 53 13.44 -0.57 -14.84
C ALA A 53 12.74 0.79 -14.66
N PRO A 54 12.10 1.34 -15.70
CA PRO A 54 11.39 2.61 -15.62
C PRO A 54 10.27 2.53 -14.58
N ILE A 55 9.84 3.69 -14.06
CA ILE A 55 8.67 3.75 -13.16
C ILE A 55 7.50 3.04 -13.84
N PRO A 56 6.90 2.03 -13.20
CA PRO A 56 5.76 1.34 -13.77
C PRO A 56 4.63 2.31 -14.14
N HIS A 57 4.14 2.27 -15.38
CA HIS A 57 3.10 3.17 -15.90
C HIS A 57 1.85 3.31 -14.99
N HIS A 58 1.49 2.25 -14.26
CA HIS A 58 0.36 2.31 -13.33
C HIS A 58 0.58 3.22 -12.12
N ILE A 59 1.84 3.43 -11.70
CA ILE A 59 2.22 4.35 -10.62
C ILE A 59 2.08 5.79 -11.10
N GLU A 60 2.64 6.10 -12.28
CA GLU A 60 2.49 7.43 -12.89
C GLU A 60 1.01 7.77 -13.09
N ARG A 61 0.22 6.84 -13.65
CA ARG A 61 -1.23 7.03 -13.83
C ARG A 61 -1.96 7.30 -12.51
N GLU A 62 -1.58 6.62 -11.42
CA GLU A 62 -2.19 6.83 -10.09
C GLU A 62 -1.84 8.21 -9.53
N LEU A 63 -0.60 8.69 -9.69
CA LEU A 63 -0.16 10.03 -9.28
C LEU A 63 -0.86 11.13 -10.09
N ARG A 64 -0.94 10.99 -11.42
CA ARG A 64 -1.66 11.93 -12.28
C ARG A 64 -3.15 11.95 -11.99
N GLY A 65 -3.78 10.79 -11.87
CA GLY A 65 -5.20 10.69 -11.50
C GLY A 65 -5.49 11.28 -10.12
N PHE A 66 -4.56 11.21 -9.17
CA PHE A 66 -4.70 11.88 -7.87
C PHE A 66 -4.81 13.41 -8.00
N LEU A 67 -4.04 14.04 -8.90
CA LEU A 67 -4.11 15.48 -9.15
C LEU A 67 -5.42 15.93 -9.81
N GLU A 68 -6.15 15.03 -10.46
CA GLU A 68 -7.48 15.32 -11.01
C GLU A 68 -8.61 15.09 -9.99
N CYS A 69 -8.33 14.33 -8.93
CA CYS A 69 -9.35 13.87 -7.98
C CYS A 69 -9.95 15.02 -7.18
N GLY A 70 -11.25 15.27 -7.33
CA GLY A 70 -11.96 16.28 -6.56
C GLY A 70 -11.81 17.71 -7.09
N ILE A 71 -11.16 17.89 -8.23
CA ILE A 71 -11.01 19.17 -8.93
C ILE A 71 -12.18 19.37 -9.91
N LEU A 72 -12.96 20.44 -9.74
CA LEU A 72 -14.16 20.68 -10.56
C LEU A 72 -13.82 20.87 -12.05
N ALA A 73 -12.68 21.48 -12.36
CA ALA A 73 -12.22 21.62 -13.75
C ALA A 73 -11.98 20.26 -14.45
N CYS A 74 -11.73 19.19 -13.69
CA CYS A 74 -11.56 17.82 -14.20
C CYS A 74 -12.88 17.05 -14.32
N GLY A 75 -14.01 17.67 -13.97
CA GLY A 75 -15.36 17.12 -14.11
C GLY A 75 -16.13 16.98 -12.79
N PHE A 76 -17.45 17.11 -12.89
CA PHE A 76 -18.37 17.03 -11.75
C PHE A 76 -19.77 16.59 -12.20
N ALA A 77 -20.55 16.10 -11.23
CA ALA A 77 -22.00 15.99 -11.33
C ALA A 77 -22.64 17.15 -10.56
N ARG A 78 -23.81 17.60 -11.02
CA ARG A 78 -24.66 18.55 -10.29
C ARG A 78 -25.78 17.76 -9.61
N ALA A 79 -25.89 17.89 -8.30
CA ALA A 79 -27.01 17.36 -7.54
C ALA A 79 -27.98 18.51 -7.26
N ARG A 80 -29.24 18.34 -7.68
CA ARG A 80 -30.32 19.31 -7.47
C ARG A 80 -31.43 18.66 -6.67
N CYS A 81 -31.89 19.31 -5.61
CA CYS A 81 -33.12 18.91 -4.94
C CYS A 81 -34.33 19.36 -5.78
N GLY A 82 -35.20 18.42 -6.16
CA GLY A 82 -36.43 18.72 -6.92
C GLY A 82 -37.43 19.58 -6.14
N THR A 83 -37.39 19.53 -4.80
CA THR A 83 -38.34 20.22 -3.92
C THR A 83 -37.90 21.64 -3.58
N CYS A 84 -36.68 21.81 -3.05
CA CYS A 84 -36.19 23.13 -2.61
C CYS A 84 -35.32 23.85 -3.64
N GLY A 85 -35.02 23.21 -4.78
CA GLY A 85 -34.19 23.77 -5.85
C GLY A 85 -32.71 23.94 -5.49
N HIS A 86 -32.28 23.57 -4.27
CA HIS A 86 -30.90 23.65 -3.85
C HIS A 86 -29.98 22.79 -4.72
N ASP A 87 -28.86 23.36 -5.13
CA ASP A 87 -27.88 22.74 -6.00
C ASP A 87 -26.52 22.68 -5.32
N PHE A 88 -25.81 21.56 -5.49
CA PHE A 88 -24.38 21.47 -5.18
C PHE A 88 -23.64 20.62 -6.19
N LEU A 89 -22.33 20.88 -6.33
CA LEU A 89 -21.46 20.15 -7.25
C LEU A 89 -20.72 19.03 -6.53
N VAL A 90 -20.70 17.87 -7.15
CA VAL A 90 -19.94 16.69 -6.72
C VAL A 90 -18.83 16.45 -7.73
N ALA A 91 -17.62 16.86 -7.38
CA ALA A 91 -16.44 16.63 -8.20
C ALA A 91 -16.19 15.13 -8.41
N PHE A 92 -15.69 14.75 -9.58
CA PHE A 92 -15.34 13.36 -9.86
C PHE A 92 -14.15 12.89 -9.03
N SER A 93 -14.14 11.58 -8.77
CA SER A 93 -13.11 10.92 -7.98
C SER A 93 -12.19 10.11 -8.88
N CYS A 94 -10.90 10.05 -8.57
CA CYS A 94 -9.95 9.27 -9.36
C CYS A 94 -10.16 7.76 -9.25
N LYS A 95 -10.93 7.31 -8.24
CA LYS A 95 -11.13 5.89 -7.91
C LYS A 95 -9.79 5.13 -7.73
N GLY A 96 -8.71 5.86 -7.44
CA GLY A 96 -7.36 5.33 -7.22
C GLY A 96 -7.32 4.27 -6.13
N ARG A 97 -6.27 3.45 -6.13
CA ARG A 97 -6.16 2.25 -5.29
C ARG A 97 -5.14 2.35 -4.17
N GLY A 98 -4.29 3.38 -4.12
CA GLY A 98 -3.26 3.51 -3.11
C GLY A 98 -3.08 4.92 -2.58
N LEU A 99 -2.90 5.90 -3.48
CA LEU A 99 -2.40 7.21 -3.10
C LEU A 99 -3.47 8.11 -2.49
N CYS A 100 -4.63 8.22 -3.14
CA CYS A 100 -5.67 9.19 -2.78
C CYS A 100 -6.36 8.81 -1.45
N PRO A 101 -6.17 9.56 -0.36
CA PRO A 101 -6.75 9.21 0.95
C PRO A 101 -8.27 9.34 0.95
N SER A 102 -8.84 10.28 0.20
CA SER A 102 -10.28 10.43 0.01
C SER A 102 -10.93 9.19 -0.63
N CYS A 103 -10.39 8.73 -1.76
CA CYS A 103 -10.93 7.57 -2.48
C CYS A 103 -10.72 6.26 -1.71
N THR A 104 -9.58 6.12 -1.05
CA THR A 104 -9.29 4.92 -0.25
C THR A 104 -10.13 4.87 1.02
N THR A 105 -10.37 6.00 1.68
CA THR A 105 -11.27 6.10 2.85
C THR A 105 -12.72 5.83 2.46
N ARG A 106 -13.21 6.40 1.36
CA ARG A 106 -14.55 6.08 0.84
C ARG A 106 -14.69 4.58 0.60
N ARG A 107 -13.72 3.98 -0.08
CA ARG A 107 -13.75 2.55 -0.36
C ARG A 107 -13.63 1.69 0.89
N MET A 108 -12.85 2.10 1.89
CA MET A 108 -12.78 1.44 3.20
C MET A 108 -14.18 1.38 3.83
N ALA A 109 -14.88 2.51 3.87
CA ALA A 109 -16.24 2.59 4.41
C ALA A 109 -17.22 1.70 3.62
N GLU A 110 -17.24 1.83 2.28
CA GLU A 110 -18.10 1.00 1.40
C GLU A 110 -17.80 -0.50 1.55
N THR A 111 -16.53 -0.87 1.66
CA THR A 111 -16.11 -2.28 1.84
C THR A 111 -16.59 -2.81 3.18
N ALA A 112 -16.44 -2.03 4.25
CA ALA A 112 -16.89 -2.44 5.58
C ALA A 112 -18.40 -2.59 5.64
N ALA A 113 -19.16 -1.60 5.14
CA ALA A 113 -20.62 -1.66 5.05
C ALA A 113 -21.09 -2.90 4.29
N HIS A 114 -20.56 -3.13 3.08
CA HIS A 114 -20.89 -4.33 2.29
C HIS A 114 -20.60 -5.63 3.02
N LEU A 115 -19.44 -5.74 3.68
CA LEU A 115 -19.06 -6.96 4.39
C LEU A 115 -19.97 -7.21 5.60
N VAL A 116 -20.33 -6.17 6.34
CA VAL A 116 -21.29 -6.27 7.44
C VAL A 116 -22.65 -6.67 6.86
N GLU A 117 -23.24 -5.85 6.01
CA GLU A 117 -24.64 -5.96 5.57
C GLU A 117 -24.92 -7.17 4.67
N HIS A 118 -23.94 -7.61 3.88
CA HIS A 118 -24.19 -8.60 2.81
C HIS A 118 -23.27 -9.84 2.85
N VAL A 119 -22.33 -9.94 3.79
CA VAL A 119 -21.41 -11.09 3.84
C VAL A 119 -21.40 -11.80 5.19
N PHE A 120 -21.27 -11.06 6.30
CA PHE A 120 -21.15 -11.66 7.63
C PHE A 120 -22.53 -11.82 8.32
N PRO A 121 -22.95 -13.05 8.65
CA PRO A 121 -24.06 -13.29 9.58
C PRO A 121 -23.75 -12.76 10.98
N GLN A 122 -24.75 -12.73 11.87
CA GLN A 122 -24.56 -12.48 13.30
C GLN A 122 -23.94 -13.72 13.97
N VAL A 123 -22.65 -13.92 13.73
CA VAL A 123 -21.82 -14.93 14.38
C VAL A 123 -20.56 -14.26 14.92
N PRO A 124 -19.90 -14.81 15.95
CA PRO A 124 -18.67 -14.21 16.46
C PRO A 124 -17.58 -14.17 15.39
N VAL A 125 -16.78 -13.10 15.40
CA VAL A 125 -15.69 -12.88 14.42
C VAL A 125 -14.39 -12.61 15.15
N ARG A 126 -13.32 -13.29 14.75
CA ARG A 126 -11.98 -13.11 15.32
C ARG A 126 -11.02 -12.58 14.27
N GLN A 127 -10.27 -11.55 14.64
CA GLN A 127 -9.17 -11.04 13.81
C GLN A 127 -7.89 -11.84 14.09
N TRP A 128 -7.32 -12.41 13.05
CA TRP A 128 -5.99 -13.03 13.05
C TRP A 128 -5.01 -12.14 12.28
N VAL A 129 -4.04 -11.55 12.97
CA VAL A 129 -3.03 -10.69 12.35
C VAL A 129 -1.71 -11.43 12.29
N ILE A 130 -1.15 -11.60 11.09
CA ILE A 130 0.18 -12.19 10.92
C ILE A 130 1.15 -11.23 10.24
N THR A 131 2.32 -11.08 10.86
CA THR A 131 3.50 -10.42 10.31
C THR A 131 4.58 -11.45 9.98
N PHE A 132 5.46 -11.10 9.05
CA PHE A 132 6.50 -12.00 8.52
C PHE A 132 7.90 -11.44 8.81
N PRO A 133 8.96 -12.26 8.76
CA PRO A 133 10.33 -11.76 8.88
C PRO A 133 10.68 -10.80 7.74
N ARG A 134 11.58 -9.84 8.03
CA ARG A 134 12.02 -8.81 7.06
C ARG A 134 12.53 -9.44 5.75
N ARG A 135 13.33 -10.52 5.85
CA ARG A 135 13.87 -11.27 4.71
C ARG A 135 12.79 -11.82 3.78
N LEU A 136 11.63 -12.19 4.31
CA LEU A 136 10.51 -12.72 3.51
C LEU A 136 9.56 -11.62 3.01
N ARG A 137 9.38 -10.53 3.78
CA ARG A 137 8.43 -9.45 3.45
C ARG A 137 8.69 -8.83 2.07
N TYR A 138 9.95 -8.68 1.68
CA TYR A 138 10.33 -8.12 0.37
C TYR A 138 9.73 -8.95 -0.78
N PHE A 139 9.90 -10.28 -0.74
CA PHE A 139 9.33 -11.19 -1.74
C PHE A 139 7.81 -11.17 -1.72
N LEU A 140 7.19 -11.21 -0.53
CA LEU A 140 5.73 -11.14 -0.40
C LEU A 140 5.14 -9.82 -0.90
N HIS A 141 5.92 -8.75 -0.83
CA HIS A 141 5.52 -7.45 -1.36
C HIS A 141 5.52 -7.48 -2.90
N ARG A 142 6.55 -8.01 -3.54
CA ARG A 142 6.70 -7.95 -5.01
C ARG A 142 6.01 -9.10 -5.75
N ASP A 143 5.92 -10.27 -5.12
CA ASP A 143 5.41 -11.48 -5.74
C ASP A 143 3.97 -11.83 -5.27
N PRO A 144 2.94 -11.54 -6.09
CA PRO A 144 1.55 -11.84 -5.74
C PRO A 144 1.24 -13.34 -5.77
N VAL A 145 2.01 -14.16 -6.50
CA VAL A 145 1.82 -15.62 -6.57
C VAL A 145 2.26 -16.24 -5.25
N LEU A 146 3.46 -15.90 -4.80
CA LEU A 146 3.97 -16.32 -3.49
C LEU A 146 3.06 -15.85 -2.37
N LEU A 147 2.66 -14.56 -2.37
CA LEU A 147 1.74 -14.01 -1.37
C LEU A 147 0.41 -14.77 -1.33
N GLY A 148 -0.16 -15.11 -2.49
CA GLY A 148 -1.38 -15.91 -2.58
C GLY A 148 -1.22 -17.31 -1.98
N ARG A 149 -0.09 -17.97 -2.23
CA ARG A 149 0.24 -19.28 -1.65
C ARG A 149 0.43 -19.20 -0.13
N VAL A 150 1.14 -18.18 0.36
CA VAL A 150 1.34 -17.91 1.80
C VAL A 150 0.01 -17.64 2.49
N ARG A 151 -0.84 -16.77 1.93
CA ARG A 151 -2.19 -16.49 2.48
C ARG A 151 -3.01 -17.77 2.64
N ARG A 152 -3.06 -18.64 1.61
CA ARG A 152 -3.75 -19.93 1.70
C ARG A 152 -3.14 -20.85 2.75
N CYS A 153 -1.83 -20.82 2.94
CA CYS A 153 -1.16 -21.58 3.99
C CYS A 153 -1.58 -21.11 5.39
N VAL A 154 -1.58 -19.79 5.61
CA VAL A 154 -2.02 -19.14 6.86
C VAL A 154 -3.46 -19.53 7.19
N LEU A 155 -4.40 -19.28 6.25
CA LEU A 155 -5.81 -19.58 6.46
C LEU A 155 -6.07 -21.05 6.75
N ARG A 156 -5.42 -21.98 6.02
CA ARG A 156 -5.55 -23.42 6.28
C ARG A 156 -5.00 -23.84 7.64
N ALA A 157 -3.95 -23.18 8.13
CA ALA A 157 -3.41 -23.49 9.46
C ALA A 157 -4.36 -23.02 10.57
N ILE A 158 -4.92 -21.80 10.44
CA ILE A 158 -5.89 -21.24 11.38
C ILE A 158 -7.19 -22.07 11.36
N GLU A 159 -7.78 -22.28 10.19
CA GLU A 159 -9.03 -23.05 10.04
C GLU A 159 -8.89 -24.47 10.61
N SER A 160 -7.77 -25.15 10.33
CA SER A 160 -7.51 -26.48 10.88
C SER A 160 -7.43 -26.50 12.40
N ALA A 161 -6.91 -25.43 13.02
CA ALA A 161 -6.83 -25.31 14.47
C ALA A 161 -8.18 -25.00 15.10
N LEU A 162 -8.93 -24.05 14.53
CA LEU A 162 -10.29 -23.72 14.96
C LEU A 162 -11.21 -24.94 14.86
N ARG A 163 -11.09 -25.76 13.81
CA ARG A 163 -11.99 -26.92 13.63
C ARG A 163 -11.86 -27.95 14.74
N ARG A 164 -10.65 -28.15 15.27
CA ARG A 164 -10.41 -29.04 16.41
C ARG A 164 -11.00 -28.52 17.73
N ARG A 165 -11.43 -27.26 17.74
CA ARG A 165 -12.02 -26.55 18.87
C ARG A 165 -13.50 -26.27 18.66
N CYS A 166 -14.14 -26.89 17.67
CA CYS A 166 -15.59 -26.77 17.43
C CYS A 166 -16.25 -28.12 17.74
N PRO A 167 -16.78 -28.33 18.96
CA PRO A 167 -17.51 -29.55 19.30
C PRO A 167 -18.68 -29.77 18.34
N GLY A 168 -18.92 -31.02 17.92
CA GLY A 168 -20.01 -31.36 17.01
C GLY A 168 -19.84 -30.93 15.56
N ALA A 169 -18.78 -30.19 15.20
CA ALA A 169 -18.55 -29.77 13.82
C ALA A 169 -18.09 -30.97 12.94
N PRO A 170 -18.80 -31.30 11.85
CA PRO A 170 -18.40 -32.39 10.97
C PRO A 170 -17.10 -32.07 10.23
N ARG A 171 -16.42 -33.11 9.70
CA ARG A 171 -15.15 -32.96 8.96
C ARG A 171 -15.21 -31.96 7.80
N GLY A 172 -16.37 -31.87 7.14
CA GLY A 172 -16.65 -30.96 6.04
C GLY A 172 -16.92 -29.51 6.44
N ALA A 173 -17.07 -29.21 7.73
CA ALA A 173 -17.40 -27.87 8.21
C ALA A 173 -16.28 -26.86 7.94
N ARG A 174 -16.67 -25.65 7.52
CA ARG A 174 -15.74 -24.60 7.05
C ARG A 174 -16.03 -23.27 7.75
N CYS A 175 -15.00 -22.52 8.11
CA CYS A 175 -15.17 -21.13 8.56
C CYS A 175 -15.40 -20.20 7.36
N GLY A 176 -15.90 -18.99 7.61
CA GLY A 176 -15.85 -17.88 6.65
C GLY A 176 -14.62 -17.01 6.93
N ALA A 177 -13.93 -16.52 5.90
CA ALA A 177 -12.77 -15.66 6.07
C ALA A 177 -12.70 -14.52 5.05
N VAL A 178 -12.33 -13.33 5.51
CA VAL A 178 -11.94 -12.19 4.67
C VAL A 178 -10.54 -11.74 5.08
N THR A 179 -9.58 -11.83 4.17
CA THR A 179 -8.20 -11.41 4.41
C THR A 179 -7.88 -10.11 3.69
N PHE A 180 -7.46 -9.08 4.44
CA PHE A 180 -6.92 -7.83 3.92
C PHE A 180 -5.40 -7.92 3.86
N VAL A 181 -4.83 -7.63 2.68
CA VAL A 181 -3.38 -7.54 2.50
C VAL A 181 -2.97 -6.09 2.76
N GLN A 182 -2.31 -5.85 3.90
CA GLN A 182 -1.76 -4.54 4.21
C GLN A 182 -0.29 -4.48 3.77
N ARG A 183 0.07 -3.42 3.06
CA ARG A 183 1.37 -3.29 2.38
C ARG A 183 2.25 -2.17 2.93
N SER A 184 1.74 -1.37 3.85
CA SER A 184 2.44 -0.25 4.47
C SER A 184 2.64 -0.46 5.98
N GLY A 185 3.77 0.03 6.46
CA GLY A 185 4.02 0.25 7.88
C GLY A 185 3.62 1.67 8.28
N SER A 186 3.60 1.93 9.59
CA SER A 186 3.32 3.27 10.11
C SER A 186 4.30 4.33 9.58
N ALA A 187 5.53 3.94 9.21
CA ALA A 187 6.59 4.83 8.72
C ALA A 187 6.67 4.94 7.18
N LEU A 188 5.55 4.70 6.46
CA LEU A 188 5.47 4.68 4.98
C LEU A 188 6.43 3.68 4.32
N ASN A 189 6.92 2.69 5.06
CA ASN A 189 7.80 1.65 4.54
C ASN A 189 6.97 0.46 4.00
N PRO A 190 7.47 -0.26 2.98
CA PRO A 190 6.90 -1.53 2.57
C PRO A 190 6.85 -2.52 3.74
N TYR A 191 5.64 -2.94 4.11
CA TYR A 191 5.42 -3.80 5.26
C TYR A 191 4.23 -4.72 4.99
N THR A 192 4.48 -5.82 4.28
CA THR A 192 3.45 -6.80 3.96
C THR A 192 3.06 -7.60 5.21
N HIS A 193 1.79 -7.51 5.59
CA HIS A 193 1.17 -8.29 6.66
C HIS A 193 -0.30 -8.57 6.33
N LEU A 194 -0.90 -9.55 7.00
CA LEU A 194 -2.27 -9.96 6.73
C LEU A 194 -3.15 -9.71 7.96
N HIS A 195 -4.28 -9.05 7.74
CA HIS A 195 -5.40 -9.05 8.68
C HIS A 195 -6.45 -10.02 8.16
N CYS A 196 -6.67 -11.14 8.85
CA CYS A 196 -7.65 -12.14 8.49
C CYS A 196 -8.83 -12.07 9.46
N CYS A 197 -9.99 -11.61 9.01
CA CYS A 197 -11.24 -11.64 9.78
C CYS A 197 -11.94 -12.97 9.50
N LEU A 198 -11.95 -13.88 10.48
CA LEU A 198 -12.58 -15.19 10.38
C LEU A 198 -13.81 -15.25 11.25
N THR A 199 -14.85 -15.95 10.80
CA THR A 199 -15.90 -16.38 11.72
C THR A 199 -15.27 -17.28 12.78
N ASP A 200 -15.52 -17.01 14.05
CA ASP A 200 -14.95 -17.76 15.17
C ASP A 200 -15.75 -19.03 15.43
N GLY A 201 -15.79 -19.87 14.40
CA GLY A 201 -16.55 -21.11 14.33
C GLY A 201 -16.67 -21.62 12.90
N MET A 202 -17.36 -22.75 12.76
CA MET A 202 -17.49 -23.48 11.51
C MET A 202 -18.95 -23.57 11.06
N PHE A 203 -19.19 -23.42 9.77
CA PHE A 203 -20.48 -23.68 9.16
C PHE A 203 -20.53 -25.11 8.64
N SER A 204 -21.66 -25.78 8.88
CA SER A 204 -22.00 -27.04 8.23
C SER A 204 -23.45 -27.02 7.76
N VAL A 205 -23.75 -27.97 6.91
CA VAL A 205 -25.12 -28.33 6.53
C VAL A 205 -25.23 -29.83 6.73
N ASP A 206 -26.30 -30.28 7.36
CA ASP A 206 -26.66 -31.70 7.33
C ASP A 206 -27.23 -32.03 5.94
N ALA A 207 -27.26 -33.29 5.51
CA ALA A 207 -27.78 -33.65 4.19
C ALA A 207 -29.23 -33.11 4.02
N ALA A 208 -29.43 -32.14 3.13
CA ALA A 208 -30.64 -31.31 2.97
C ALA A 208 -31.12 -30.50 4.21
N GLY A 209 -30.36 -30.49 5.31
CA GLY A 209 -30.73 -29.86 6.57
C GLY A 209 -30.38 -28.38 6.69
N PRO A 210 -30.77 -27.74 7.82
CA PRO A 210 -30.55 -26.32 8.07
C PRO A 210 -29.06 -25.95 8.15
N LEU A 211 -28.77 -24.67 7.89
CA LEU A 211 -27.42 -24.15 8.08
C LEU A 211 -27.13 -24.12 9.59
N ARG A 212 -26.04 -24.76 10.01
CA ARG A 212 -25.60 -24.77 11.41
C ARG A 212 -24.28 -24.04 11.55
N PHE A 213 -24.16 -23.29 12.64
CA PHE A 213 -22.91 -22.66 13.07
C PHE A 213 -22.41 -23.32 14.35
N HIS A 214 -21.17 -23.80 14.33
CA HIS A 214 -20.49 -24.45 15.44
C HIS A 214 -19.45 -23.47 15.99
N PRO A 215 -19.69 -22.80 17.13
CA PRO A 215 -18.76 -21.81 17.67
C PRO A 215 -17.45 -22.48 18.10
N THR A 216 -16.34 -21.76 17.96
CA THR A 216 -15.04 -22.20 18.48
C THR A 216 -15.00 -22.03 20.00
N ALA A 217 -14.65 -23.08 20.72
CA ALA A 217 -14.32 -23.04 22.14
C ALA A 217 -12.83 -22.70 22.37
N ASP A 218 -12.54 -21.86 23.36
CA ASP A 218 -11.23 -21.67 23.97
C ASP A 218 -10.05 -21.44 22.99
N VAL A 219 -10.00 -20.25 22.38
CA VAL A 219 -8.82 -19.78 21.64
C VAL A 219 -7.76 -19.27 22.62
N THR A 220 -6.96 -20.18 23.17
CA THR A 220 -5.88 -19.87 24.12
C THR A 220 -4.61 -19.39 23.44
N GLU A 221 -3.71 -18.72 24.19
CA GLU A 221 -2.40 -18.32 23.68
C GLU A 221 -1.55 -19.51 23.22
N ALA A 222 -1.65 -20.65 23.91
CA ALA A 222 -0.98 -21.89 23.51
C ALA A 222 -1.44 -22.37 22.13
N LEU A 223 -2.74 -22.24 21.82
CA LEU A 223 -3.27 -22.55 20.49
C LEU A 223 -2.70 -21.60 19.43
N VAL A 224 -2.69 -20.28 19.71
CA VAL A 224 -2.14 -19.27 18.80
C VAL A 224 -0.66 -19.53 18.52
N SER A 225 0.13 -19.85 19.56
CA SER A 225 1.55 -20.20 19.44
C SER A 225 1.75 -21.48 18.61
N ALA A 226 0.93 -22.51 18.81
CA ALA A 226 0.97 -23.73 18.00
C ALA A 226 0.64 -23.45 16.51
N VAL A 227 -0.35 -22.60 16.24
CA VAL A 227 -0.70 -22.16 14.88
C VAL A 227 0.46 -21.38 14.26
N GLN A 228 1.08 -20.45 14.99
CA GLN A 228 2.25 -19.70 14.53
C GLN A 228 3.40 -20.64 14.14
N ARG A 229 3.75 -21.62 14.98
CA ARG A 229 4.80 -22.61 14.67
C ARG A 229 4.48 -23.39 13.39
N ARG A 230 3.23 -23.81 13.22
CA ARG A 230 2.78 -24.53 12.00
C ARG A 230 2.83 -23.66 10.77
N ILE A 231 2.44 -22.39 10.86
CA ILE A 231 2.55 -21.42 9.77
C ILE A 231 4.01 -21.20 9.41
N ARG A 232 4.88 -20.89 10.38
CA ARG A 232 6.33 -20.69 10.19
C ARG A 232 6.94 -21.84 9.40
N SER A 233 6.77 -23.06 9.90
CA SER A 233 7.31 -24.27 9.28
C SER A 233 6.86 -24.44 7.81
N ARG A 234 5.56 -24.25 7.54
CA ARG A 234 5.00 -24.42 6.19
C ARG A 234 5.38 -23.28 5.24
N VAL A 235 5.39 -22.04 5.72
CA VAL A 235 5.71 -20.86 4.92
C VAL A 235 7.19 -20.85 4.54
N LEU A 236 8.09 -21.23 5.45
CA LEU A 236 9.51 -21.34 5.13
C LEU A 236 9.77 -22.41 4.06
N ARG A 237 9.18 -23.61 4.19
CA ARG A 237 9.25 -24.64 3.14
C ARG A 237 8.67 -24.17 1.81
N LEU A 238 7.55 -23.45 1.84
CA LEU A 238 6.93 -22.88 0.64
C LEU A 238 7.86 -21.86 -0.03
N ALA A 239 8.48 -20.98 0.76
CA ALA A 239 9.37 -19.95 0.25
C ALA A 239 10.62 -20.54 -0.42
N VAL A 240 11.20 -21.61 0.15
CA VAL A 240 12.32 -22.34 -0.46
C VAL A 240 11.91 -22.98 -1.78
N ARG A 241 10.79 -23.72 -1.81
CA ARG A 241 10.28 -24.33 -3.05
C ARG A 241 9.91 -23.31 -4.13
N HIS A 242 9.61 -22.07 -3.74
CA HIS A 242 9.31 -20.98 -4.65
C HIS A 242 10.57 -20.24 -5.13
N GLY A 243 11.75 -20.58 -4.62
CA GLY A 243 13.00 -19.87 -4.90
C GLY A 243 13.12 -18.49 -4.24
N ALA A 244 12.26 -18.17 -3.27
CA ALA A 244 12.28 -16.89 -2.58
C ALA A 244 13.28 -16.85 -1.42
N LEU A 245 13.65 -18.01 -0.86
CA LEU A 245 14.67 -18.15 0.18
C LEU A 245 15.55 -19.35 -0.16
N THR A 246 16.82 -19.32 0.22
CA THR A 246 17.66 -20.51 0.20
C THR A 246 17.33 -21.42 1.39
N PRO A 247 17.65 -22.72 1.34
CA PRO A 247 17.46 -23.64 2.46
C PRO A 247 18.15 -23.16 3.75
N GLU A 248 19.34 -22.57 3.64
CA GLU A 248 20.16 -22.09 4.77
C GLU A 248 19.45 -20.93 5.47
N VAL A 249 19.00 -19.93 4.70
CA VAL A 249 18.25 -18.78 5.23
C VAL A 249 16.94 -19.24 5.89
N ALA A 250 16.26 -20.23 5.31
CA ALA A 250 15.05 -20.78 5.90
C ALA A 250 15.33 -21.55 7.20
N ALA A 251 16.43 -22.28 7.29
CA ALA A 251 16.86 -22.97 8.50
C ALA A 251 17.21 -21.98 9.62
N ASP A 252 17.91 -20.90 9.31
CA ASP A 252 18.20 -19.81 10.26
C ASP A 252 16.91 -19.21 10.83
N LEU A 253 16.00 -18.78 9.95
CA LEU A 253 14.70 -18.23 10.35
C LEU A 253 13.86 -19.22 11.17
N ALA A 254 14.05 -20.53 11.00
CA ALA A 254 13.36 -21.54 11.79
C ALA A 254 13.93 -21.66 13.22
N ARG A 255 15.24 -21.47 13.39
CA ARG A 255 15.96 -21.57 14.67
C ARG A 255 15.89 -20.29 15.51
N TRP A 256 15.82 -19.12 14.87
CA TRP A 256 15.82 -17.84 15.57
C TRP A 256 14.69 -17.74 16.62
N GLY A 257 15.02 -17.11 17.75
CA GLY A 257 14.09 -16.76 18.82
C GLY A 257 12.94 -15.85 18.33
N HIS A 258 11.96 -15.61 19.21
CA HIS A 258 10.79 -14.78 18.91
C HIS A 258 10.07 -15.18 17.60
N GLY A 259 9.93 -16.49 17.38
CA GLY A 259 9.24 -17.03 16.22
C GLY A 259 9.95 -16.81 14.88
N GLY A 260 11.24 -16.42 14.88
CA GLY A 260 11.98 -16.14 13.64
C GLY A 260 11.45 -14.91 12.90
N GLY A 261 10.89 -13.95 13.62
CA GLY A 261 10.27 -12.75 13.04
C GLY A 261 8.85 -12.96 12.48
N PHE A 262 8.26 -14.13 12.67
CA PHE A 262 6.83 -14.34 12.51
C PHE A 262 6.11 -13.96 13.82
N SER A 263 5.06 -13.14 13.72
CA SER A 263 4.17 -12.86 14.85
C SER A 263 2.73 -13.06 14.44
N LEU A 264 1.97 -13.81 15.23
CA LEU A 264 0.55 -14.09 15.05
C LEU A 264 -0.22 -13.62 16.29
N HIS A 265 -1.22 -12.77 16.08
CA HIS A 265 -2.10 -12.29 17.15
C HIS A 265 -3.56 -12.61 16.83
N ALA A 266 -4.34 -12.97 17.85
CA ALA A 266 -5.75 -13.34 17.71
C ALA A 266 -6.66 -12.78 18.83
N ALA A 267 -6.21 -11.72 19.51
CA ALA A 267 -6.84 -11.17 20.71
C ALA A 267 -8.16 -10.43 20.42
N VAL A 268 -8.32 -9.85 19.23
CA VAL A 268 -9.54 -9.10 18.88
C VAL A 268 -10.65 -10.08 18.50
N HIS A 269 -11.64 -10.18 19.38
CA HIS A 269 -12.85 -10.98 19.22
C HIS A 269 -14.07 -10.07 19.27
N ILE A 270 -14.94 -10.20 18.27
CA ILE A 270 -16.19 -9.46 18.14
C ILE A 270 -17.34 -10.42 18.40
N ALA A 271 -18.20 -10.07 19.36
CA ALA A 271 -19.38 -10.87 19.69
C ALA A 271 -20.38 -10.89 18.53
N ALA A 272 -21.21 -11.94 18.45
CA ALA A 272 -22.16 -12.16 17.35
C ALA A 272 -23.10 -10.97 17.08
N ALA A 273 -23.61 -10.35 18.15
CA ALA A 273 -24.52 -9.22 18.08
C ALA A 273 -23.81 -7.86 17.88
N ASP A 274 -22.48 -7.78 18.02
CA ASP A 274 -21.73 -6.52 17.95
C ASP A 274 -21.41 -6.12 16.50
N ARG A 275 -22.44 -5.65 15.79
CA ARG A 275 -22.34 -5.22 14.38
C ARG A 275 -21.48 -3.98 14.21
N ALA A 276 -21.59 -3.03 15.15
CA ALA A 276 -20.80 -1.80 15.12
C ALA A 276 -19.31 -2.09 15.36
N GLY A 277 -18.97 -3.01 16.27
CA GLY A 277 -17.61 -3.48 16.49
C GLY A 277 -17.05 -4.21 15.28
N LEU A 278 -17.86 -5.05 14.61
CA LEU A 278 -17.46 -5.71 13.36
C LEU A 278 -17.15 -4.68 12.26
N GLU A 279 -18.00 -3.68 12.07
CA GLU A 279 -17.76 -2.62 11.08
C GLU A 279 -16.46 -1.87 11.39
N ARG A 280 -16.23 -1.50 12.66
CA ARG A 280 -15.01 -0.82 13.11
C ARG A 280 -13.76 -1.65 12.82
N LEU A 281 -13.80 -2.95 13.09
CA LEU A 281 -12.72 -3.89 12.77
C LEU A 281 -12.47 -3.96 11.25
N LEU A 282 -13.51 -4.07 10.44
CA LEU A 282 -13.39 -4.17 8.99
C LEU A 282 -12.87 -2.86 8.37
N ARG A 283 -13.31 -1.69 8.85
CA ARG A 283 -12.73 -0.39 8.50
C ARG A 283 -11.24 -0.34 8.88
N TYR A 284 -10.88 -0.77 10.09
CA TYR A 284 -9.49 -0.85 10.53
C TYR A 284 -8.64 -1.73 9.60
N CYS A 285 -9.16 -2.88 9.14
CA CYS A 285 -8.44 -3.79 8.25
C CYS A 285 -8.33 -3.25 6.81
N ALA A 286 -9.36 -2.55 6.33
CA ALA A 286 -9.43 -1.95 5.00
C ALA A 286 -8.78 -0.55 4.92
N ARG A 287 -8.16 -0.08 6.01
CA ARG A 287 -7.67 1.29 6.14
C ARG A 287 -6.64 1.67 5.06
N PRO A 288 -6.63 2.94 4.61
CA PRO A 288 -5.60 3.47 3.72
C PRO A 288 -4.18 3.25 4.26
N ALA A 289 -3.20 3.35 3.36
CA ALA A 289 -1.79 3.12 3.72
C ALA A 289 -1.25 4.17 4.70
N PHE A 290 -1.80 5.38 4.67
CA PHE A 290 -1.45 6.51 5.52
C PHE A 290 -2.63 7.48 5.67
N ALA A 291 -2.56 8.37 6.66
CA ALA A 291 -3.53 9.42 6.90
C ALA A 291 -2.93 10.77 6.48
N SER A 292 -3.71 11.61 5.79
CA SER A 292 -3.22 12.91 5.29
C SER A 292 -2.84 13.85 6.41
N GLU A 293 -3.54 13.78 7.56
CA GLU A 293 -3.32 14.65 8.71
C GLU A 293 -1.95 14.42 9.37
N ARG A 294 -1.29 13.30 9.05
CA ARG A 294 0.05 12.99 9.54
C ARG A 294 1.15 13.64 8.70
N LEU A 295 0.82 14.27 7.57
CA LEU A 295 1.76 14.88 6.65
C LEU A 295 1.69 16.40 6.75
N CYS A 296 2.81 16.99 7.16
CA CYS A 296 3.00 18.42 7.28
C CYS A 296 4.06 18.86 6.26
N TRP A 297 3.74 19.87 5.46
CA TRP A 297 4.67 20.42 4.48
C TRP A 297 4.36 21.89 4.24
N ASP A 298 5.37 22.72 4.48
CA ASP A 298 5.25 24.18 4.52
C ASP A 298 5.55 24.83 3.15
N GLY A 299 5.99 24.04 2.16
CA GLY A 299 6.15 24.48 0.77
C GLY A 299 7.52 24.15 0.17
N ALA A 300 7.78 24.74 -1.01
CA ALA A 300 8.98 24.53 -1.79
C ALA A 300 10.27 24.72 -0.97
N GLY A 301 11.26 23.84 -1.17
CA GLY A 301 12.55 23.92 -0.46
C GLY A 301 12.52 23.46 1.00
N GLN A 302 11.33 23.23 1.57
CA GLN A 302 11.19 22.73 2.95
C GLN A 302 11.06 21.20 2.99
N PRO A 303 11.59 20.55 4.04
CA PRO A 303 11.38 19.13 4.24
C PRO A 303 9.91 18.84 4.56
N VAL A 304 9.49 17.63 4.20
CA VAL A 304 8.21 17.05 4.60
C VAL A 304 8.38 16.42 5.98
N ARG A 305 7.53 16.80 6.92
CA ARG A 305 7.42 16.14 8.22
C ARG A 305 6.26 15.13 8.18
N TYR A 306 6.52 13.90 8.60
CA TYR A 306 5.49 12.87 8.68
C TYR A 306 5.43 12.23 10.07
N HIS A 307 4.37 12.53 10.82
CA HIS A 307 4.18 12.06 12.19
C HIS A 307 3.91 10.56 12.24
N LEU A 308 4.56 9.84 13.15
CA LEU A 308 4.42 8.41 13.35
C LEU A 308 3.33 8.10 14.38
N THR A 309 2.57 7.02 14.17
CA THR A 309 1.57 6.57 15.16
C THR A 309 2.22 5.97 16.41
N ARG A 310 3.48 5.57 16.32
CA ARG A 310 4.29 5.01 17.40
C ARG A 310 5.75 5.45 17.20
N PRO A 311 6.48 5.76 18.27
CA PRO A 311 7.90 6.05 18.17
C PRO A 311 8.68 4.91 17.50
N LEU A 312 9.74 5.26 16.78
CA LEU A 312 10.75 4.28 16.36
C LEU A 312 11.53 3.77 17.58
N PRO A 313 12.28 2.65 17.45
CA PRO A 313 13.20 2.22 18.51
C PRO A 313 14.21 3.29 18.92
N SER A 314 14.52 4.24 18.04
CA SER A 314 15.34 5.42 18.33
C SER A 314 14.62 6.52 19.13
N GLY A 315 13.35 6.34 19.51
CA GLY A 315 12.52 7.37 20.16
C GLY A 315 11.90 8.38 19.20
N GLN A 316 12.35 8.43 17.94
CA GLN A 316 11.85 9.38 16.93
C GLN A 316 10.34 9.22 16.68
N THR A 317 9.60 10.31 16.76
CA THR A 317 8.14 10.38 16.59
C THR A 317 7.69 10.90 15.22
N GLU A 318 8.61 11.42 14.40
CA GLU A 318 8.33 11.92 13.06
C GLU A 318 9.46 11.61 12.08
N LEU A 319 9.12 11.52 10.79
CA LEU A 319 10.10 11.40 9.72
C LEU A 319 10.30 12.75 9.03
N THR A 320 11.55 13.12 8.80
CA THR A 320 11.93 14.24 7.94
C THR A 320 12.36 13.69 6.59
N LEU A 321 11.64 14.03 5.53
CA LEU A 321 11.86 13.53 4.17
C LEU A 321 11.95 14.70 3.20
N THR A 322 12.75 14.59 2.16
CA THR A 322 12.59 15.44 0.98
C THR A 322 11.27 15.11 0.26
N PRO A 323 10.70 16.04 -0.52
CA PRO A 323 9.52 15.75 -1.33
C PRO A 323 9.67 14.53 -2.25
N LEU A 324 10.87 14.34 -2.81
CA LEU A 324 11.17 13.20 -3.69
C LEU A 324 11.27 11.88 -2.92
N GLU A 325 11.87 11.87 -1.73
CA GLU A 325 11.89 10.67 -0.86
C GLU A 325 10.48 10.27 -0.41
N LEU A 326 9.60 11.24 -0.17
CA LEU A 326 8.20 10.95 0.09
C LEU A 326 7.56 10.28 -1.14
N LEU A 327 7.76 10.83 -2.34
CA LEU A 327 7.23 10.24 -3.58
C LEU A 327 7.75 8.82 -3.82
N ASP A 328 9.03 8.55 -3.56
CA ASP A 328 9.61 7.20 -3.62
C ASP A 328 8.87 6.23 -2.67
N ARG A 329 8.63 6.65 -1.43
CA ARG A 329 7.88 5.84 -0.45
C ARG A 329 6.44 5.63 -0.87
N LEU A 330 5.74 6.66 -1.32
CA LEU A 330 4.34 6.56 -1.75
C LEU A 330 4.20 5.68 -2.99
N ALA A 331 5.10 5.81 -3.97
CA ALA A 331 5.14 4.98 -5.16
C ALA A 331 5.27 3.49 -4.82
N ALA A 332 6.15 3.15 -3.86
CA ALA A 332 6.32 1.77 -3.40
C ALA A 332 5.06 1.16 -2.75
N LEU A 333 4.12 1.98 -2.28
CA LEU A 333 2.88 1.52 -1.64
C LEU A 333 1.72 1.33 -2.63
N ILE A 334 1.84 1.81 -3.87
CA ILE A 334 0.78 1.70 -4.88
C ILE A 334 0.69 0.24 -5.36
N PRO A 335 -0.44 -0.44 -5.13
CA PRO A 335 -0.56 -1.85 -5.52
C PRO A 335 -0.74 -1.98 -7.04
N PRO A 336 -0.16 -3.02 -7.68
CA PRO A 336 -0.38 -3.28 -9.10
C PRO A 336 -1.86 -3.35 -9.47
N PRO A 337 -2.24 -2.98 -10.72
CA PRO A 337 -3.63 -3.02 -11.18
C PRO A 337 -4.18 -4.45 -11.14
N ARG A 338 -5.51 -4.56 -11.04
CA ARG A 338 -6.26 -5.84 -11.05
C ARG A 338 -5.90 -6.81 -9.90
N ARG A 339 -5.18 -6.36 -8.88
CA ARG A 339 -4.97 -7.16 -7.65
C ARG A 339 -6.08 -6.87 -6.65
N HIS A 340 -6.73 -7.91 -6.13
CA HIS A 340 -7.68 -7.73 -5.03
C HIS A 340 -6.92 -7.27 -3.78
N ARG A 341 -7.52 -6.35 -3.00
CA ARG A 341 -6.95 -5.88 -1.72
C ARG A 341 -7.40 -6.72 -0.53
N HIS A 342 -8.62 -7.23 -0.63
CA HIS A 342 -9.16 -8.23 0.27
C HIS A 342 -9.53 -9.49 -0.51
N HIS A 343 -9.49 -10.62 0.18
CA HIS A 343 -9.74 -11.93 -0.40
C HIS A 343 -10.72 -12.71 0.45
N TYR A 344 -11.76 -13.23 -0.19
CA TYR A 344 -12.70 -14.14 0.43
C TYR A 344 -12.17 -15.57 0.43
N ALA A 345 -12.44 -16.32 1.50
CA ALA A 345 -12.07 -17.72 1.64
C ALA A 345 -13.08 -18.46 2.54
N GLY A 346 -12.98 -19.80 2.53
CA GLY A 346 -13.92 -20.65 3.25
C GLY A 346 -15.33 -20.52 2.69
N VAL A 347 -16.36 -20.46 3.54
CA VAL A 347 -17.75 -20.29 3.07
C VAL A 347 -18.02 -18.96 2.37
N PHE A 348 -17.16 -17.96 2.55
CA PHE A 348 -17.28 -16.69 1.82
C PHE A 348 -16.63 -16.74 0.43
N ALA A 349 -15.89 -17.78 0.05
CA ALA A 349 -15.28 -17.82 -1.28
C ALA A 349 -16.35 -17.80 -2.39
N PRO A 350 -16.16 -17.08 -3.52
CA PRO A 350 -17.20 -16.90 -4.55
C PRO A 350 -17.86 -18.18 -5.05
N HIS A 351 -17.10 -19.29 -5.11
CA HIS A 351 -17.58 -20.60 -5.58
C HIS A 351 -17.74 -21.62 -4.43
N ALA A 352 -17.81 -21.17 -3.17
CA ALA A 352 -18.07 -22.10 -2.07
C ALA A 352 -19.53 -22.57 -2.10
N ALA A 353 -19.75 -23.88 -1.99
CA ALA A 353 -21.08 -24.48 -2.01
C ALA A 353 -22.04 -23.86 -0.96
N LEU A 354 -21.51 -23.47 0.20
CA LEU A 354 -22.30 -22.85 1.28
C LEU A 354 -22.45 -21.33 1.16
N ARG A 355 -21.82 -20.67 0.17
CA ARG A 355 -21.77 -19.20 0.12
C ARG A 355 -23.15 -18.59 0.11
N ALA A 356 -24.01 -19.00 -0.83
CA ALA A 356 -25.35 -18.43 -0.97
C ALA A 356 -26.13 -18.50 0.35
N ARG A 357 -26.21 -19.70 0.95
CA ARG A 357 -26.90 -19.94 2.23
C ARG A 357 -26.35 -19.07 3.36
N VAL A 358 -25.03 -18.96 3.47
CA VAL A 358 -24.37 -18.16 4.52
C VAL A 358 -24.61 -16.67 4.30
N THR A 359 -24.47 -16.16 3.07
CA THR A 359 -24.62 -14.73 2.80
C THR A 359 -26.08 -14.26 2.84
N THR A 360 -27.06 -15.15 2.60
CA THR A 360 -28.48 -14.84 2.83
C THR A 360 -28.77 -14.54 4.29
N CYS A 361 -28.00 -15.12 5.22
CA CYS A 361 -28.10 -14.82 6.65
C CYS A 361 -27.30 -13.56 7.05
N ALA A 362 -26.76 -12.78 6.10
CA ALA A 362 -25.98 -11.60 6.44
C ALA A 362 -26.81 -10.61 7.27
N GLY A 363 -26.20 -10.09 8.35
CA GLY A 363 -26.92 -9.22 9.28
C GLY A 363 -27.93 -9.93 10.19
N GLN A 364 -28.15 -11.23 10.05
CA GLN A 364 -29.11 -12.01 10.85
C GLN A 364 -28.42 -13.14 11.65
N PRO A 365 -28.99 -13.57 12.78
CA PRO A 365 -28.57 -14.81 13.45
C PRO A 365 -28.66 -16.01 12.51
N VAL A 366 -27.76 -16.97 12.70
CA VAL A 366 -27.81 -18.26 11.99
C VAL A 366 -28.79 -19.16 12.74
N THR A 367 -30.09 -18.95 12.52
CA THR A 367 -31.16 -19.90 12.87
C THR A 367 -31.52 -20.76 11.66
N ALA A 368 -32.12 -21.93 11.88
CA ALA A 368 -32.51 -22.86 10.84
C ALA A 368 -33.37 -22.18 9.77
N THR A 369 -32.74 -21.76 8.67
CA THR A 369 -33.39 -21.00 7.61
C THR A 369 -34.03 -21.98 6.62
N ALA A 370 -35.33 -21.80 6.36
CA ALA A 370 -36.06 -22.42 5.27
C ALA A 370 -35.37 -22.11 3.91
N PRO A 371 -35.60 -22.92 2.86
CA PRO A 371 -35.04 -22.65 1.54
C PRO A 371 -35.53 -21.30 1.02
N VAL A 372 -34.59 -20.38 0.77
CA VAL A 372 -34.89 -19.05 0.21
C VAL A 372 -34.52 -19.02 -1.26
N THR A 373 -35.52 -18.70 -2.07
CA THR A 373 -35.45 -18.41 -3.50
C THR A 373 -34.65 -17.13 -3.74
N VAL A 374 -33.72 -17.16 -4.70
CA VAL A 374 -32.91 -16.02 -5.10
C VAL A 374 -33.78 -15.06 -5.92
N PRO A 375 -33.99 -13.78 -5.52
CA PRO A 375 -34.63 -12.82 -6.39
C PRO A 375 -33.68 -12.42 -7.53
N ALA A 376 -34.24 -12.31 -8.74
CA ALA A 376 -33.55 -11.81 -9.92
C ALA A 376 -33.18 -10.32 -9.75
N PRO A 377 -32.09 -9.85 -10.38
CA PRO A 377 -31.70 -8.45 -10.34
C PRO A 377 -32.72 -7.58 -11.08
N ASP A 378 -33.11 -6.48 -10.43
CA ASP A 378 -33.98 -5.43 -10.98
C ASP A 378 -33.26 -4.66 -12.10
N PRO A 379 -33.76 -4.67 -13.35
CA PRO A 379 -33.13 -4.01 -14.48
C PRO A 379 -33.79 -2.66 -14.77
N ALA A 380 -33.48 -1.59 -14.02
CA ALA A 380 -33.87 -0.25 -14.45
C ALA A 380 -32.98 0.86 -13.87
N LEU A 381 -32.08 1.39 -14.70
CA LEU A 381 -31.62 2.78 -14.59
C LEU A 381 -31.37 3.31 -16.01
N PRO A 382 -32.14 4.29 -16.50
CA PRO A 382 -31.94 4.83 -17.82
C PRO A 382 -30.69 5.71 -17.87
N ALA A 383 -29.93 5.56 -18.96
CA ALA A 383 -28.89 6.49 -19.36
C ALA A 383 -29.53 7.77 -19.90
N ALA A 384 -29.11 8.94 -19.40
CA ALA A 384 -29.47 10.22 -19.97
C ALA A 384 -28.26 11.17 -20.08
N THR A 385 -28.29 11.91 -21.17
CA THR A 385 -27.15 12.41 -21.96
C THR A 385 -26.74 13.84 -21.58
N ARG A 386 -25.54 14.22 -22.04
CA ARG A 386 -24.93 15.55 -21.93
C ARG A 386 -25.71 16.63 -22.68
N ARG A 387 -25.76 17.85 -22.14
CA ARG A 387 -25.55 19.09 -22.92
C ARG A 387 -24.68 20.09 -22.13
N ARG A 388 -23.63 20.57 -22.79
CA ARG A 388 -22.70 21.59 -22.32
C ARG A 388 -23.35 22.97 -22.46
N ALA A 389 -23.84 23.53 -21.37
CA ALA A 389 -23.85 24.99 -21.18
C ALA A 389 -22.61 25.35 -20.34
N SER A 390 -21.96 26.46 -20.68
CA SER A 390 -20.57 26.77 -20.30
C SER A 390 -20.32 26.63 -18.80
N ILE A 391 -19.58 25.57 -18.45
CA ILE A 391 -19.09 25.23 -17.09
C ILE A 391 -18.54 26.46 -16.36
N ARG A 392 -17.92 27.39 -17.09
CA ARG A 392 -17.37 28.64 -16.57
C ARG A 392 -18.42 29.56 -15.90
N ALA A 393 -19.60 29.72 -16.49
CA ALA A 393 -20.66 30.57 -15.94
C ALA A 393 -21.31 29.95 -14.69
N LEU A 394 -21.49 28.61 -14.69
CA LEU A 394 -22.02 27.88 -13.54
C LEU A 394 -21.05 27.88 -12.35
N LEU A 395 -19.75 27.69 -12.60
CA LEU A 395 -18.72 27.77 -11.57
C LEU A 395 -18.60 29.19 -10.99
N ALA A 396 -18.68 30.23 -11.84
CA ALA A 396 -18.68 31.62 -11.39
C ALA A 396 -19.89 31.96 -10.51
N HIS A 397 -21.10 31.49 -10.86
CA HIS A 397 -22.32 31.69 -10.05
C HIS A 397 -22.20 31.07 -8.65
N LEU A 398 -21.48 29.95 -8.52
CA LEU A 398 -21.26 29.26 -7.24
C LEU A 398 -20.02 29.77 -6.48
N GLY A 399 -19.32 30.79 -7.00
CA GLY A 399 -18.08 31.30 -6.40
C GLY A 399 -16.90 30.31 -6.47
N GLU A 400 -16.93 29.39 -7.43
CA GLU A 400 -15.91 28.34 -7.61
C GLU A 400 -14.95 28.72 -8.77
N HIS A 401 -13.66 28.49 -8.56
CA HIS A 401 -12.64 28.83 -9.56
C HIS A 401 -12.80 27.98 -10.84
N THR A 402 -12.67 28.64 -11.99
CA THR A 402 -12.91 28.04 -13.31
C THR A 402 -11.69 27.39 -13.93
N THR A 403 -10.50 27.67 -13.41
CA THR A 403 -9.23 27.13 -13.86
C THR A 403 -8.79 26.01 -12.93
N ALA A 404 -8.34 24.89 -13.51
CA ALA A 404 -7.60 23.90 -12.73
C ALA A 404 -6.38 24.59 -12.12
N PRO A 405 -5.95 24.22 -10.90
CA PRO A 405 -4.63 24.62 -10.42
C PRO A 405 -3.61 24.27 -11.51
N PRO A 406 -2.69 25.17 -11.89
CA PRO A 406 -1.73 24.88 -12.95
C PRO A 406 -0.99 23.59 -12.59
N LEU A 407 -1.22 22.53 -13.37
CA LEU A 407 -0.32 21.38 -13.33
C LEU A 407 1.03 21.92 -13.78
N ALA A 408 2.12 21.54 -13.12
CA ALA A 408 3.44 21.87 -13.63
C ALA A 408 3.48 21.48 -15.12
N PRO A 409 3.94 22.36 -16.02
CA PRO A 409 4.10 21.99 -17.42
C PRO A 409 4.91 20.69 -17.47
N ARG A 410 4.53 19.74 -18.33
CA ARG A 410 5.34 18.54 -18.58
C ARG A 410 6.77 19.04 -18.78
N ALA A 411 7.70 18.63 -17.92
CA ALA A 411 9.07 19.09 -18.02
C ALA A 411 9.58 18.73 -19.42
N ARG A 412 9.70 19.74 -20.28
CA ARG A 412 10.67 19.73 -21.37
C ARG A 412 11.91 20.28 -20.67
N ASP A 413 12.77 19.34 -20.32
CA ASP A 413 14.09 19.51 -19.72
C ASP A 413 14.13 19.79 -18.20
N PRO A 414 14.96 19.04 -17.45
CA PRO A 414 15.19 19.27 -16.03
C PRO A 414 16.00 20.55 -15.82
N PRO A 415 15.79 21.30 -14.72
CA PRO A 415 16.69 22.39 -14.35
C PRO A 415 18.06 21.83 -13.93
N GLU A 416 19.14 22.43 -14.44
CA GLU A 416 20.50 22.20 -13.97
C GLU A 416 20.59 22.51 -12.47
N LEU A 417 20.97 21.51 -11.68
CA LEU A 417 21.31 21.70 -10.27
C LEU A 417 22.81 21.49 -10.12
N ALA A 418 23.48 22.50 -9.57
CA ALA A 418 24.89 22.48 -9.25
C ALA A 418 25.27 21.24 -8.44
N ALA A 419 26.36 20.60 -8.87
CA ALA A 419 26.85 19.35 -8.34
C ALA A 419 27.53 19.55 -6.98
N ASP A 420 26.76 19.43 -5.90
CA ASP A 420 27.33 19.08 -4.60
C ASP A 420 27.26 17.55 -4.42
N GLY A 421 28.45 16.94 -4.37
CA GLY A 421 28.69 15.51 -4.40
C GLY A 421 27.90 14.76 -3.32
N ILE A 422 27.05 13.83 -3.77
CA ILE A 422 26.34 12.91 -2.89
C ILE A 422 27.30 11.76 -2.55
N ASP A 423 27.68 11.67 -1.27
CA ASP A 423 28.37 10.49 -0.72
C ASP A 423 27.41 9.28 -0.72
N THR A 424 27.58 8.41 -1.71
CA THR A 424 26.83 7.17 -1.91
C THR A 424 26.94 6.22 -0.70
N ALA A 425 28.03 6.29 0.07
CA ALA A 425 28.23 5.45 1.26
C ALA A 425 27.38 5.93 2.46
N ALA A 426 27.08 7.22 2.56
CA ALA A 426 26.17 7.77 3.58
C ALA A 426 24.70 7.36 3.32
N SER A 427 24.29 7.25 2.06
CA SER A 427 22.93 6.81 1.69
C SER A 427 22.65 5.35 2.05
N LEU A 428 23.65 4.45 1.95
CA LEU A 428 23.48 3.03 2.28
C LEU A 428 23.39 2.76 3.79
N ARG A 429 24.09 3.55 4.62
CA ARG A 429 23.98 3.48 6.09
C ARG A 429 22.58 3.86 6.59
N ARG A 430 21.86 4.74 5.88
CA ARG A 430 20.52 5.24 6.25
C ARG A 430 19.39 4.21 6.10
N TYR A 431 19.59 3.17 5.29
CA TYR A 431 18.60 2.09 5.06
C TYR A 431 18.81 0.85 5.94
N GLY A 432 19.79 0.87 6.87
CA GLY A 432 20.02 -0.23 7.81
C GLY A 432 20.53 -1.51 7.14
N VAL A 433 21.26 -1.40 6.03
CA VAL A 433 22.07 -2.49 5.47
C VAL A 433 23.49 -2.28 5.96
N LEU A 434 23.86 -2.91 7.08
CA LEU A 434 25.27 -3.05 7.44
C LEU A 434 25.85 -4.24 6.66
N PRO A 435 26.96 -4.06 5.92
CA PRO A 435 27.83 -5.17 5.60
C PRO A 435 28.50 -5.59 6.91
N LEU A 436 28.28 -6.84 7.33
CA LEU A 436 29.11 -7.47 8.35
C LEU A 436 30.51 -7.64 7.73
N CYS A 437 31.42 -6.73 8.07
CA CYS A 437 32.84 -6.89 7.74
C CYS A 437 33.46 -7.82 8.79
N ALA A 438 33.93 -8.98 8.35
CA ALA A 438 34.85 -9.81 9.11
C ALA A 438 36.25 -9.16 9.08
N THR A 439 36.88 -9.05 10.23
CA THR A 439 38.17 -8.38 10.42
C THR A 439 39.37 -9.24 10.01
N THR A 440 40.18 -8.68 9.09
CA THR A 440 41.67 -8.64 8.98
C THR A 440 42.51 -9.90 8.66
N PRO A 441 43.78 -9.75 8.20
CA PRO A 441 44.41 -8.71 7.35
C PRO A 441 45.37 -9.26 6.23
N ALA A 442 45.90 -8.32 5.43
CA ALA A 442 47.25 -8.31 4.81
C ALA A 442 47.46 -8.67 3.32
N LYS A 443 48.03 -7.66 2.64
CA LYS A 443 49.12 -7.65 1.63
C LYS A 443 48.86 -8.10 0.18
N LEU A 444 48.94 -7.07 -0.69
CA LEU A 444 49.58 -7.01 -2.01
C LEU A 444 50.31 -8.28 -2.49
N MET A 445 50.07 -8.69 -3.75
CA MET A 445 51.12 -8.96 -4.76
C MET A 445 50.53 -9.00 -6.18
N PHE A 446 51.08 -8.15 -7.06
CA PHE A 446 51.34 -8.27 -8.51
C PHE A 446 50.61 -9.28 -9.41
N GLY A 447 50.33 -8.83 -10.65
CA GLY A 447 50.79 -9.58 -11.84
C GLY A 447 49.80 -9.72 -12.99
N CYS A 448 49.97 -8.89 -14.02
CA CYS A 448 49.57 -9.18 -15.40
C CYS A 448 50.06 -10.57 -15.85
N ARG A 449 49.22 -11.32 -16.57
CA ARG A 449 49.54 -12.00 -17.85
C ARG A 449 48.33 -12.82 -18.32
N GLY A 450 47.88 -12.57 -19.55
CA GLY A 450 47.13 -13.57 -20.33
C GLY A 450 48.03 -14.77 -20.67
N PRO A 451 47.53 -15.81 -21.36
CA PRO A 451 47.21 -15.64 -22.78
C PRO A 451 46.03 -16.48 -23.34
N LEU A 452 45.49 -15.95 -24.46
CA LEU A 452 45.07 -16.61 -25.70
C LEU A 452 44.79 -18.14 -25.72
N ARG A 453 43.62 -18.55 -26.24
CA ARG A 453 43.47 -19.07 -27.62
C ARG A 453 42.05 -19.58 -27.95
N ARG A 454 41.59 -19.19 -29.16
CA ARG A 454 40.88 -19.93 -30.23
C ARG A 454 39.60 -20.71 -29.84
N GLY A 455 38.47 -20.62 -30.53
CA GLY A 455 38.10 -19.97 -31.80
C GLY A 455 36.91 -20.71 -32.42
N ARG A 456 36.04 -20.00 -33.14
CA ARG A 456 35.44 -20.40 -34.43
C ARG A 456 34.66 -19.22 -35.01
N HIS A 457 34.89 -19.00 -36.29
CA HIS A 457 34.62 -17.78 -37.07
C HIS A 457 33.25 -17.83 -37.81
N PRO A 458 32.85 -16.72 -38.47
CA PRO A 458 31.48 -16.30 -38.79
C PRO A 458 31.15 -16.32 -40.30
N VAL A 459 29.98 -15.79 -40.67
CA VAL A 459 29.63 -15.39 -42.06
C VAL A 459 29.23 -13.91 -42.09
N LEU A 460 30.18 -13.10 -42.58
CA LEU A 460 30.07 -12.06 -43.62
C LEU A 460 28.90 -11.05 -43.58
N CYS A 461 29.23 -9.76 -43.52
CA CYS A 461 29.29 -8.93 -44.73
C CYS A 461 30.17 -7.68 -44.52
N ARG A 462 30.94 -7.36 -45.56
CA ARG A 462 31.94 -6.28 -45.65
C ARG A 462 31.26 -4.95 -46.02
N SER A 463 31.79 -3.85 -45.50
CA SER A 463 32.10 -2.65 -46.29
C SER A 463 33.15 -1.78 -45.57
N ARG A 464 34.38 -1.84 -46.10
CA ARG A 464 35.49 -0.90 -45.90
C ARG A 464 35.35 0.23 -46.98
N PRO A 465 36.26 1.22 -47.08
CA PRO A 465 36.79 2.13 -46.06
C PRO A 465 36.92 3.57 -46.65
N ARG A 466 37.47 4.52 -45.88
CA ARG A 466 38.38 5.61 -46.30
C ARG A 466 38.64 6.48 -45.07
N SER A 467 39.77 7.14 -44.83
CA SER A 467 41.21 6.92 -45.02
C SER A 467 41.87 8.22 -44.53
N ARG A 468 43.08 8.11 -43.96
CA ARG A 468 44.07 9.18 -43.65
C ARG A 468 43.82 9.98 -42.35
N SER A 469 44.66 10.09 -41.33
CA SER A 469 46.11 9.98 -41.03
C SER A 469 46.81 11.35 -40.81
N ILE A 470 47.37 11.53 -39.58
CA ILE A 470 48.61 12.29 -39.21
C ILE A 470 48.43 13.80 -38.86
N PRO A 471 49.21 14.45 -37.95
CA PRO A 471 49.66 14.13 -36.57
C PRO A 471 49.67 15.36 -35.59
N SER A 472 50.08 15.19 -34.33
CA SER A 472 50.59 16.26 -33.43
C SER A 472 52.04 16.64 -33.77
N PRO A 473 52.55 17.83 -33.35
CA PRO A 473 53.46 17.85 -32.18
C PRO A 473 53.50 19.19 -31.38
N GLY A 474 54.14 19.17 -30.19
CA GLY A 474 54.91 20.32 -29.68
C GLY A 474 54.60 20.85 -28.27
N SER A 475 55.33 20.37 -27.26
CA SER A 475 55.79 21.15 -26.08
C SER A 475 57.02 22.02 -26.51
N PRO A 476 57.58 23.04 -25.79
CA PRO A 476 58.05 22.96 -24.39
C PRO A 476 58.24 24.28 -23.55
N HIS A 477 58.76 24.11 -22.31
CA HIS A 477 59.51 25.07 -21.44
C HIS A 477 58.73 26.25 -20.81
N THR A 478 58.94 26.74 -19.57
CA THR A 478 60.09 26.86 -18.64
C THR A 478 59.60 26.94 -17.16
N GLY A 479 60.41 26.51 -16.18
CA GLY A 479 60.24 26.82 -14.73
C GLY A 479 60.99 28.10 -14.32
N PRO A 480 61.48 28.30 -13.07
CA PRO A 480 61.11 27.71 -11.76
C PRO A 480 60.97 28.76 -10.62
N GLY A 481 60.57 28.36 -9.41
CA GLY A 481 60.65 29.20 -8.21
C GLY A 481 60.44 28.43 -6.91
N ARG A 482 61.52 28.24 -6.14
CA ARG A 482 61.62 27.52 -4.85
C ARG A 482 61.38 28.45 -3.65
N LEU A 483 60.91 27.89 -2.52
CA LEU A 483 61.37 28.07 -1.12
C LEU A 483 60.35 27.36 -0.20
N ARG A 484 60.55 26.09 0.20
CA ARG A 484 61.27 25.54 1.39
C ARG A 484 60.80 26.03 2.77
N CYS A 485 60.31 25.03 3.54
CA CYS A 485 60.61 24.68 4.94
C CYS A 485 60.20 25.65 6.08
N ALA A 486 59.81 25.23 7.28
CA ALA A 486 59.65 23.91 7.90
C ALA A 486 58.84 24.05 9.22
N THR A 487 58.26 22.92 9.66
CA THR A 487 58.12 22.42 11.05
C THR A 487 57.82 23.38 12.21
N ASN A 488 56.75 23.09 12.97
CA ASN A 488 56.96 22.59 14.33
C ASN A 488 55.76 21.85 14.94
N THR A 489 56.13 20.88 15.76
CA THR A 489 55.36 19.88 16.52
C THR A 489 54.93 20.36 17.91
N SER A 490 54.14 19.50 18.58
CA SER A 490 53.74 19.46 20.01
C SER A 490 52.52 20.29 20.38
N GLY A 491 51.56 19.85 21.20
CA GLY A 491 51.42 18.64 22.02
C GLY A 491 50.43 18.95 23.17
N LEU A 492 49.91 17.89 23.80
CA LEU A 492 49.22 17.81 25.11
C LEU A 492 47.67 17.90 25.15
N ALA A 493 47.12 16.83 25.73
CA ALA A 493 45.77 16.58 26.22
C ALA A 493 45.73 16.78 27.76
N PRO A 494 44.76 16.23 28.54
CA PRO A 494 43.34 16.62 28.69
C PRO A 494 42.95 16.87 30.18
N SER A 495 41.63 16.88 30.45
CA SER A 495 40.91 16.62 31.73
C SER A 495 40.44 17.85 32.53
N PRO A 496 39.40 17.73 33.40
CA PRO A 496 38.67 16.53 33.84
C PRO A 496 37.24 16.36 33.31
#